data_AF-A0A961S502-F1
#
_entry.id   AF-A0A961S502-F1
#
_cell.length_a   1.000
_cell.length_b   1.000
_cell.length_c   1.000
_cell.angle_alpha   90.00
_cell.angle_beta   90.00
_cell.angle_gamma   90.00
#
_symmetry.space_group_name_H-M   'P 1'
#
loop_
_entity.id
_entity.type
_entity.pdbx_description
1 polymer ?
#
loop_
_entity_poly.entity_id
_entity_poly.type
_entity_poly.pdbx_seq_one_letter_code
_entity_poly.pdbx_strand_id
1 'polypeptide(L)'
;VLTNENLQKVSQPAKIWSEELDYAWCSPRLPSAFEMEQEIGFLINDAIVGKTKPKEALDAAAAKVKSIMTKSGFYAGKDPVSYASMAPGLNLGAGKKAPI
;
A
#
# COMPACT_ATOMS: atom_id res chain seq x y z
N VAL A 1 -14.44 16.75 2.99
CA VAL A 1 -13.59 17.87 3.49
C VAL A 1 -12.74 18.45 2.37
N LEU A 2 -11.95 17.64 1.64
CA LEU A 2 -11.08 18.14 0.56
C LEU A 2 -11.83 18.73 -0.64
N THR A 3 -13.09 18.34 -0.85
CA THR A 3 -14.00 18.90 -1.87
C THR A 3 -14.66 20.24 -1.47
N ASN A 4 -14.31 20.80 -0.31
CA ASN A 4 -14.88 22.07 0.15
C ASN A 4 -14.29 23.25 -0.66
N GLU A 5 -15.14 24.00 -1.36
CA GLU A 5 -14.71 25.12 -2.20
C GLU A 5 -13.97 26.22 -1.44
N ASN A 6 -14.36 26.53 -0.21
CA ASN A 6 -13.70 27.54 0.60
C ASN A 6 -12.29 27.08 1.00
N LEU A 7 -12.11 25.79 1.27
CA LEU A 7 -10.79 25.21 1.53
C LEU A 7 -9.91 25.25 0.28
N GLN A 8 -10.45 24.87 -0.88
CA GLN A 8 -9.69 24.85 -2.14
C GLN A 8 -9.26 26.27 -2.59
N LYS A 9 -10.04 27.31 -2.26
CA LYS A 9 -9.68 28.71 -2.52
C LYS A 9 -8.43 29.15 -1.74
N VAL A 10 -8.23 28.64 -0.53
CA VAL A 10 -7.12 29.03 0.35
C VAL A 10 -5.98 28.01 0.41
N SER A 11 -6.21 26.80 -0.09
CA SER A 11 -5.23 25.72 -0.18
C SER A 11 -5.32 25.10 -1.57
N GLN A 12 -4.51 25.61 -2.50
CA GLN A 12 -4.44 25.07 -3.86
C GLN A 12 -4.18 23.54 -3.89
N PRO A 13 -3.36 22.97 -2.98
CA PRO A 13 -3.16 21.52 -2.93
C PRO A 13 -4.44 20.72 -2.63
N ALA A 14 -5.43 21.29 -1.92
CA ALA A 14 -6.64 20.56 -1.53
C ALA A 14 -7.45 20.08 -2.73
N LYS A 15 -7.41 20.82 -3.85
CA LYS A 15 -8.03 20.39 -5.11
C LYS A 15 -7.32 19.17 -5.68
N ILE A 16 -5.99 19.25 -5.82
CA ILE A 16 -5.16 18.16 -6.34
C ILE A 16 -5.34 16.90 -5.49
N TRP A 17 -5.24 17.00 -4.16
CA TRP A 17 -5.44 15.86 -3.27
C TRP A 17 -6.85 15.26 -3.37
N SER A 18 -7.87 16.09 -3.59
CA SER A 18 -9.24 15.58 -3.77
C SER A 18 -9.39 14.77 -5.06
N GLU A 19 -8.72 15.20 -6.13
CA GLU A 19 -8.74 14.51 -7.43
C GLU A 19 -7.90 13.22 -7.39
N GLU A 20 -6.74 13.23 -6.72
CA GLU A 20 -5.87 12.06 -6.59
C GLU A 20 -6.44 10.97 -5.66
N LEU A 21 -7.23 11.35 -4.66
CA LEU A 21 -7.79 10.40 -3.68
C LEU A 21 -8.68 9.33 -4.35
N ASP A 22 -9.36 9.69 -5.44
CA ASP A 22 -10.16 8.77 -6.23
C ASP A 22 -9.35 7.66 -6.92
N TYR A 23 -8.03 7.83 -7.01
CA TYR A 23 -7.08 6.89 -7.58
C TYR A 23 -6.18 6.24 -6.52
N ALA A 24 -6.30 6.67 -5.26
CA ALA A 24 -5.42 6.22 -4.20
C ALA A 24 -5.65 4.73 -3.87
N TRP A 25 -4.53 4.05 -3.57
CA TRP A 25 -4.57 2.73 -2.96
C TRP A 25 -4.60 2.88 -1.44
N CYS A 26 -5.68 2.44 -0.82
CA CYS A 26 -5.75 2.31 0.62
C CYS A 26 -4.94 1.08 1.05
N SER A 27 -3.79 1.30 1.69
CA SER A 27 -2.99 0.20 2.25
C SER A 27 -3.83 -0.61 3.23
N PRO A 28 -3.88 -1.95 3.10
CA PRO A 28 -4.65 -2.80 3.99
C PRO A 28 -4.13 -2.68 5.43
N ARG A 29 -5.04 -2.43 6.36
CA ARG A 29 -4.73 -2.32 7.79
C ARG A 29 -4.62 -3.71 8.42
N LEU A 30 -3.51 -4.39 8.15
CA LEU A 30 -3.20 -5.71 8.68
C LEU A 30 -2.44 -5.59 10.01
N PRO A 31 -2.64 -6.52 10.96
CA PRO A 31 -1.71 -6.69 12.06
C PRO A 31 -0.29 -6.89 11.54
N SER A 32 0.68 -6.29 12.23
CA SER A 32 2.09 -6.32 11.83
C SER A 32 2.40 -5.62 10.50
N ALA A 33 1.49 -4.79 9.95
CA ALA A 33 1.75 -4.01 8.72
C ALA A 33 3.00 -3.14 8.81
N PHE A 34 3.25 -2.53 9.97
CA PHE A 34 4.46 -1.74 10.20
C PHE A 34 5.76 -2.56 10.17
N GLU A 35 5.73 -3.82 10.63
CA GLU A 35 6.88 -4.73 10.54
C GLU A 35 7.13 -5.12 9.08
N MET A 36 6.06 -5.38 8.32
CA MET A 36 6.12 -5.67 6.89
C MET A 36 6.70 -4.50 6.09
N GLU A 37 6.20 -3.28 6.31
CA GLU A 37 6.66 -2.06 5.63
C GLU A 37 8.15 -1.77 5.90
N GLN A 38 8.62 -1.99 7.14
CA GLN A 38 10.04 -1.84 7.48
C GLN A 38 10.93 -2.85 6.74
N GLU A 39 10.58 -4.14 6.74
CA GLU A 39 11.37 -5.16 6.06
C GLU A 39 11.40 -4.92 4.54
N ILE A 40 10.27 -4.52 3.94
CA ILE A 40 10.21 -4.11 2.53
C ILE A 40 11.16 -2.91 2.30
N GLY A 41 11.12 -1.90 3.17
CA GLY A 41 11.95 -0.71 3.06
C GLY A 41 13.46 -1.02 3.09
N PHE A 42 13.89 -1.93 3.98
CA PHE A 42 15.29 -2.36 4.04
C PHE A 42 15.75 -3.05 2.77
N LEU A 43 14.93 -3.95 2.21
CA LEU A 43 15.25 -4.68 0.99
C LEU A 43 15.26 -3.77 -0.25
N ILE A 44 14.34 -2.81 -0.32
CA ILE A 44 14.36 -1.76 -1.34
C ILE A 44 15.64 -0.93 -1.22
N ASN A 45 16.02 -0.54 -0.01
CA ASN A 45 17.24 0.22 0.21
C ASN A 45 18.47 -0.58 -0.24
N ASP A 46 18.55 -1.87 0.05
CA ASP A 46 19.65 -2.73 -0.41
C ASP A 46 19.72 -2.80 -1.94
N ALA A 47 18.59 -2.77 -2.65
CA ALA A 47 18.58 -2.66 -4.12
C ALA A 47 19.06 -1.28 -4.59
N ILE A 48 18.63 -0.19 -3.94
CA ILE A 48 19.02 1.19 -4.28
C ILE A 48 20.52 1.38 -4.12
N VAL A 49 21.12 0.86 -3.04
CA VAL A 49 22.57 0.98 -2.79
C VAL A 49 23.41 -0.08 -3.52
N GLY A 50 22.78 -0.90 -4.37
CA GLY A 50 23.47 -1.85 -5.25
C GLY A 50 23.97 -3.14 -4.58
N LYS A 51 23.49 -3.49 -3.38
CA LYS A 51 23.84 -4.77 -2.72
C LYS A 51 23.10 -5.97 -3.31
N THR A 52 21.92 -5.76 -3.88
CA THR A 52 21.10 -6.80 -4.52
C THR A 52 20.42 -6.24 -5.77
N LYS A 53 19.94 -7.11 -6.66
CA LYS A 53 19.17 -6.67 -7.83
C LYS A 53 17.72 -6.36 -7.44
N PRO A 54 17.02 -5.45 -8.14
CA PRO A 54 15.63 -5.11 -7.82
C PRO A 54 14.69 -6.32 -7.75
N LYS A 55 14.82 -7.28 -8.68
CA LYS A 55 13.98 -8.49 -8.68
C LYS A 55 14.23 -9.36 -7.45
N GLU A 56 15.48 -9.51 -7.05
CA GLU A 56 15.88 -10.33 -5.88
C GLU A 56 15.37 -9.68 -4.58
N ALA A 57 15.48 -8.35 -4.45
CA ALA A 57 14.91 -7.62 -3.32
C ALA A 57 13.39 -7.79 -3.23
N LEU A 58 12.69 -7.70 -4.36
CA LEU A 58 11.24 -7.90 -4.40
C LEU A 58 10.83 -9.33 -4.02
N ASP A 59 11.56 -10.34 -4.50
CA ASP A 59 11.31 -11.74 -4.16
C ASP A 59 11.55 -12.01 -2.67
N ALA A 60 12.64 -11.46 -2.12
CA ALA A 60 12.94 -11.53 -0.69
C ALA A 60 11.87 -10.82 0.16
N ALA A 61 11.39 -9.67 -0.31
CA ALA A 61 10.34 -8.91 0.38
C ALA A 61 9.04 -9.69 0.42
N ALA A 62 8.63 -10.31 -0.70
CA ALA A 62 7.45 -11.17 -0.75
C ALA A 62 7.56 -12.37 0.22
N ALA A 63 8.74 -13.00 0.30
CA ALA A 63 8.98 -14.09 1.25
C ALA A 63 8.91 -13.64 2.72
N LYS A 64 9.48 -12.46 3.04
CA LYS A 64 9.44 -11.86 4.39
C LYS A 64 8.02 -11.49 4.81
N VAL A 65 7.28 -10.81 3.96
CA VAL A 65 5.87 -10.46 4.18
C VAL A 65 5.06 -11.72 4.46
N LYS A 66 5.22 -12.76 3.64
CA LYS A 66 4.52 -14.05 3.86
C LYS A 66 4.85 -14.64 5.24
N SER A 67 6.13 -14.65 5.63
CA SER A 67 6.56 -15.14 6.94
C SER A 67 5.91 -14.36 8.10
N ILE A 68 5.85 -13.02 8.00
CA ILE A 68 5.24 -12.16 9.01
C ILE A 68 3.73 -12.40 9.09
N MET A 69 3.06 -12.48 7.95
CA MET A 69 1.63 -12.77 7.89
C MET A 69 1.29 -14.15 8.48
N THR A 70 2.11 -15.17 8.20
CA THR A 70 1.96 -16.51 8.81
C THR A 70 2.11 -16.43 10.33
N LYS A 71 3.16 -15.76 10.84
CA LYS A 71 3.38 -15.59 12.29
C LYS A 71 2.22 -14.84 12.96
N SER A 72 1.62 -13.89 12.24
CA SER A 72 0.51 -13.06 12.73
C SER A 72 -0.86 -13.74 12.59
N GLY A 73 -0.93 -14.98 12.07
CA GLY A 73 -2.17 -15.74 11.91
C GLY A 73 -3.06 -15.29 10.74
N PHE A 74 -2.52 -14.52 9.79
CA PHE A 74 -3.20 -13.98 8.60
C PHE A 74 -2.86 -14.74 7.30
N TYR A 75 -2.15 -15.87 7.41
CA TYR A 75 -1.78 -16.71 6.27
C TYR A 75 -1.87 -18.20 6.61
N ALA A 76 -2.87 -18.58 7.42
CA ALA A 76 -3.05 -19.94 7.93
C ALA A 76 -4.33 -20.63 7.41
N GLY A 77 -5.10 -19.98 6.52
CA GLY A 77 -6.34 -20.55 5.95
C GLY A 77 -7.55 -20.49 6.90
N LYS A 78 -7.38 -19.89 8.09
CA LYS A 78 -8.44 -19.45 9.01
C LYS A 78 -8.30 -17.95 9.29
N ASP A 79 -7.91 -17.21 8.25
CA ASP A 79 -7.57 -15.81 8.40
C ASP A 79 -8.86 -15.04 8.75
N PRO A 80 -8.82 -14.12 9.74
CA PRO A 80 -10.03 -13.45 10.22
C PRO A 80 -10.67 -12.56 9.14
N VAL A 81 -9.94 -12.23 8.08
CA VAL A 81 -10.42 -11.49 6.91
C VAL A 81 -9.76 -12.06 5.65
N SER A 82 -10.57 -12.32 4.62
CA SER A 82 -10.07 -12.71 3.30
C SER A 82 -9.58 -11.47 2.54
N TYR A 83 -8.30 -11.44 2.16
CA TYR A 83 -7.75 -10.33 1.36
C TYR A 83 -8.55 -10.08 0.08
N ALA A 84 -9.00 -11.16 -0.60
CA ALA A 84 -9.80 -11.06 -1.81
C ALA A 84 -11.13 -10.30 -1.59
N SER A 85 -11.73 -10.43 -0.40
CA SER A 85 -12.95 -9.69 -0.06
C SER A 85 -12.71 -8.19 0.17
N MET A 86 -11.47 -7.81 0.51
CA MET A 86 -11.09 -6.41 0.74
C MET A 86 -10.59 -5.72 -0.53
N ALA A 87 -10.12 -6.47 -1.53
CA ALA A 87 -9.48 -5.94 -2.73
C ALA A 87 -10.26 -4.80 -3.44
N PRO A 88 -11.61 -4.84 -3.59
CA PRO A 88 -12.37 -3.75 -4.19
C PRO A 88 -12.34 -2.44 -3.38
N GLY A 89 -12.20 -2.52 -2.06
CA GLY A 89 -12.12 -1.36 -1.17
C GLY A 89 -10.70 -0.83 -0.96
N LEU A 90 -9.67 -1.59 -1.38
CA LEU A 90 -8.27 -1.20 -1.26
C LEU A 90 -7.79 -0.42 -2.48
N ASN A 91 -8.32 -0.69 -3.68
CA ASN A 91 -7.95 0.00 -4.91
C ASN A 91 -9.14 0.78 -5.48
N LEU A 92 -9.40 1.97 -4.93
CA LEU A 92 -10.49 2.86 -5.37
C LEU A 92 -10.30 3.37 -6.81
N GLY A 93 -9.06 3.36 -7.28
CA GLY A 93 -8.67 3.72 -8.64
C GLY A 93 -8.76 2.60 -9.67
N ALA A 94 -9.09 1.37 -9.26
CA ALA A 94 -9.09 0.21 -10.16
C ALA A 94 -9.99 0.46 -11.39
N GLY A 95 -9.40 0.36 -12.59
CA GLY A 95 -10.12 0.56 -13.85
C GLY A 95 -10.40 2.01 -14.23
N LYS A 96 -10.04 3.00 -13.39
CA LYS A 96 -10.09 4.41 -13.77
C LYS A 96 -8.85 4.77 -14.59
N LYS A 97 -9.02 5.61 -15.60
CA LYS A 97 -7.90 6.20 -16.34
C LYS A 97 -7.22 7.22 -15.42
N ALA A 98 -5.95 7.00 -15.09
CA ALA A 98 -5.19 7.96 -14.28
C ALA A 98 -5.25 9.36 -14.91
N PRO A 99 -5.27 10.43 -14.10
CA PRO A 99 -5.38 11.80 -14.59
C PRO A 99 -4.10 12.30 -15.32
N ILE A 100 -3.10 11.44 -15.50
CA ILE A 100 -1.80 11.73 -16.14
C ILE A 100 -1.53 10.68 -17.22
#